data_AF-A0A371PL63-F1
#
_entry.id   AF-A0A371PL63-F1
#
_cell.length_a   1.000
_cell.length_b   1.000
_cell.length_c   1.000
_cell.angle_alpha   90.00
_cell.angle_beta   90.00
_cell.angle_gamma   90.00
#
_symmetry.space_group_name_H-M   'P 1'
#
loop_
_entity.id
_entity.type
_entity.pdbx_description
1 polymer ?
#
loop_
_entity_poly.entity_id
_entity_poly.type
_entity_poly.pdbx_seq_one_letter_code
_entity_poly.pdbx_strand_id
1 'polypeptide(L)'
;MKKRLLFVIMLIGLLVSGCTKIDEVTTMEETSSPMEVEFAQLRAQLESVQAELRASNERNDILNKVLDTIGLAAPDFEKYPELAILSNNPVFERIEFKGEGGTVSITDPKILSSVSYPFYIQEIAGLGSPPMGDVEPVELYLTTDQGSLKAQILKRDMMRFDEIDPYLYYLVDQRFYQLAKAFMNPPSYLSADQSTIMKMIDSGLLKSNQDQYTTGAERIFAMAKAFHNLDKTIIAKPVHLMTVDLSLTFFYYREEIQLNIYENQAQLIDGKNETWYELQEGDSEWMSRVLTAG
;
A
#
# COMPACT_ATOMS: atom_id res chain seq x y z
N MET A 1 7.56 -53.43 -29.94
CA MET A 1 8.40 -52.37 -30.53
C MET A 1 8.70 -52.69 -31.99
N LYS A 2 8.79 -51.67 -32.86
CA LYS A 2 9.14 -51.72 -34.31
C LYS A 2 8.06 -52.00 -35.38
N LYS A 3 6.79 -51.56 -35.22
CA LYS A 3 5.82 -51.55 -36.37
C LYS A 3 4.90 -50.33 -36.51
N ARG A 4 5.07 -49.24 -35.73
CA ARG A 4 4.24 -48.03 -35.86
C ARG A 4 4.98 -46.77 -36.34
N LEU A 5 6.27 -46.86 -36.65
CA LEU A 5 7.09 -45.72 -37.09
C LEU A 5 7.24 -45.62 -38.64
N LEU A 6 6.73 -46.59 -39.41
CA LEU A 6 6.88 -46.58 -40.88
C LEU A 6 5.68 -46.02 -41.65
N PHE A 7 4.56 -45.73 -40.98
CA PHE A 7 3.32 -45.29 -41.66
C PHE A 7 3.16 -43.76 -41.75
N VAL A 8 3.98 -43.00 -41.01
CA VAL A 8 3.88 -41.52 -40.94
C VAL A 8 4.75 -40.83 -42.00
N ILE A 9 5.74 -41.52 -42.59
CA ILE A 9 6.63 -40.94 -43.60
C ILE A 9 6.08 -41.12 -45.03
N MET A 10 5.10 -42.00 -45.25
CA MET A 10 4.56 -42.28 -46.58
C MET A 10 3.37 -41.41 -47.00
N LEU A 11 2.80 -40.60 -46.09
CA LEU A 11 1.67 -39.71 -46.41
C LEU A 11 2.05 -38.25 -46.69
N ILE A 12 3.33 -37.88 -46.51
CA ILE A 12 3.86 -36.53 -46.81
C ILE A 12 4.42 -36.45 -48.26
N GLY A 13 4.41 -37.55 -49.01
CA GLY A 13 4.99 -37.66 -50.36
C GLY A 13 3.99 -37.73 -51.53
N LEU A 14 2.74 -37.29 -51.35
CA LEU A 14 1.76 -37.14 -52.45
C LEU A 14 1.33 -35.67 -52.63
N LEU A 15 2.27 -34.76 -52.34
CA LEU A 15 2.33 -33.43 -52.93
C LEU A 15 2.96 -33.56 -54.33
N VAL A 16 2.35 -32.89 -55.29
CA VAL A 16 2.86 -32.54 -56.63
C VAL A 16 2.76 -33.63 -57.71
N SER A 17 1.61 -33.70 -58.37
CA SER A 17 1.52 -33.95 -59.82
C SER A 17 0.15 -33.54 -60.38
N GLY A 18 0.15 -32.54 -61.26
CA GLY A 18 -0.82 -32.45 -62.36
C GLY A 18 -1.93 -31.40 -62.23
N CYS A 19 -1.66 -30.19 -62.75
CA CYS A 19 -2.68 -29.23 -63.18
C CYS A 19 -3.60 -29.83 -64.25
N THR A 20 -4.91 -29.59 -64.16
CA THR A 20 -5.78 -29.28 -65.32
C THR A 20 -6.94 -28.40 -64.88
N LYS A 21 -7.21 -27.37 -65.70
CA LYS A 21 -8.20 -26.27 -65.59
C LYS A 21 -9.67 -26.72 -65.46
N ILE A 22 -10.53 -25.71 -65.22
CA ILE A 22 -12.00 -25.59 -65.44
C ILE A 22 -12.76 -25.77 -64.10
N ASP A 23 -13.58 -24.86 -63.55
CA ASP A 23 -14.37 -23.72 -64.05
C ASP A 23 -14.68 -22.72 -62.90
N GLU A 24 -15.16 -21.54 -63.27
CA GLU A 24 -15.74 -20.49 -62.42
C GLU A 24 -16.67 -21.04 -61.31
N VAL A 25 -16.36 -20.73 -60.05
CA VAL A 25 -17.32 -20.76 -58.95
C VAL A 25 -17.09 -19.52 -58.09
N THR A 26 -18.05 -18.60 -58.17
CA THR A 26 -18.49 -17.68 -57.11
C THR A 26 -17.74 -17.86 -55.78
N THR A 27 -16.82 -16.94 -55.47
CA THR A 27 -16.31 -16.81 -54.10
C THR A 27 -17.46 -16.35 -53.22
N MET A 28 -18.03 -17.35 -52.53
CA MET A 28 -18.92 -17.22 -51.40
C MET A 28 -18.31 -16.26 -50.39
N GLU A 29 -19.13 -15.35 -49.87
CA GLU A 29 -18.85 -14.65 -48.62
C GLU A 29 -18.51 -15.69 -47.55
N GLU A 30 -17.27 -15.67 -47.11
CA GLU A 30 -16.77 -16.48 -46.01
C GLU A 30 -17.33 -15.87 -44.72
N THR A 31 -18.59 -16.19 -44.40
CA THR A 31 -19.15 -15.95 -43.07
C THR A 31 -18.42 -16.89 -42.10
N SER A 32 -17.28 -16.42 -41.58
CA SER A 32 -16.60 -17.00 -40.42
C SER A 32 -17.64 -17.22 -39.32
N SER A 33 -17.75 -18.46 -38.83
CA SER A 33 -18.80 -18.78 -37.85
C SER A 33 -18.57 -17.95 -36.58
N PRO A 34 -19.62 -17.54 -35.84
CA PRO A 34 -19.48 -16.78 -34.59
C PRO A 34 -18.50 -17.44 -33.60
N MET A 35 -18.42 -18.77 -33.65
CA MET A 35 -17.53 -19.59 -32.82
C MET A 35 -16.04 -19.43 -33.19
N GLU A 36 -15.70 -19.22 -34.45
CA GLU A 36 -14.31 -18.98 -34.88
C GLU A 36 -13.82 -17.58 -34.48
N VAL A 37 -14.71 -16.60 -34.50
CA VAL A 37 -14.43 -15.25 -34.01
C VAL A 37 -14.21 -15.25 -32.50
N GLU A 38 -15.07 -15.95 -31.74
CA GLU A 38 -14.89 -16.12 -30.29
C GLU A 38 -13.60 -16.87 -29.95
N PHE A 39 -13.26 -17.94 -30.69
CA PHE A 39 -11.99 -18.65 -30.48
C PHE A 39 -10.76 -17.79 -30.78
N ALA A 40 -10.82 -16.96 -31.82
CA ALA A 40 -9.75 -16.02 -32.16
C ALA A 40 -9.58 -14.94 -31.07
N GLN A 41 -10.69 -14.39 -30.56
CA GLN A 41 -10.67 -13.42 -29.46
C GLN A 41 -10.13 -14.02 -28.16
N LEU A 42 -10.57 -15.24 -27.81
CA LEU A 42 -10.11 -15.91 -26.60
C LEU A 42 -8.62 -16.23 -26.67
N ARG A 43 -8.13 -16.63 -27.84
CA ARG A 43 -6.70 -16.87 -28.08
C ARG A 43 -5.88 -15.59 -27.97
N ALA A 44 -6.38 -14.48 -28.51
CA ALA A 44 -5.73 -13.17 -28.38
C ALA A 44 -5.67 -12.70 -26.92
N GLN A 45 -6.73 -12.92 -26.13
CA GLN A 45 -6.72 -12.63 -24.68
C GLN A 45 -5.72 -13.53 -23.94
N LEU A 46 -5.64 -14.81 -24.29
CA LEU A 46 -4.70 -15.75 -23.67
C LEU A 46 -3.25 -15.36 -23.98
N GLU A 47 -2.98 -14.93 -25.21
CA GLU A 47 -1.67 -14.41 -25.61
C GLU A 47 -1.33 -13.09 -24.91
N SER A 48 -2.30 -12.18 -24.73
CA SER A 48 -2.07 -10.92 -24.01
C SER A 48 -1.78 -11.17 -22.53
N VAL A 49 -2.55 -12.04 -21.88
CA VAL A 49 -2.34 -12.41 -20.47
C VAL A 49 -1.01 -13.12 -20.29
N GLN A 50 -0.62 -14.00 -21.21
CA GLN A 50 0.71 -14.65 -21.16
C GLN A 50 1.84 -13.65 -21.36
N ALA A 51 1.68 -12.67 -22.25
CA ALA A 51 2.67 -11.60 -22.45
C ALA A 51 2.80 -10.72 -21.21
N GLU A 52 1.68 -10.37 -20.58
CA GLU A 52 1.64 -9.58 -19.34
C GLU A 52 2.28 -10.35 -18.17
N LEU A 53 2.05 -11.66 -18.08
CA LEU A 53 2.68 -12.52 -17.08
C LEU A 53 4.20 -12.61 -17.29
N ARG A 54 4.67 -12.72 -18.53
CA ARG A 54 6.12 -12.70 -18.83
C ARG A 54 6.76 -11.36 -18.49
N ALA A 55 6.12 -10.25 -18.87
CA ALA A 55 6.61 -8.92 -18.53
C ALA A 55 6.65 -8.69 -17.01
N SER A 56 5.65 -9.19 -16.27
CA SER A 56 5.63 -9.17 -14.81
C SER A 56 6.78 -9.99 -14.20
N ASN A 57 7.02 -11.20 -14.73
CA ASN A 57 8.13 -12.05 -14.28
C ASN A 57 9.50 -11.42 -14.56
N GLU A 58 9.70 -10.81 -15.73
CA GLU A 58 10.93 -10.09 -16.06
C GLU A 58 11.13 -8.88 -15.14
N ARG A 59 10.06 -8.15 -14.81
CA ARG A 59 10.11 -7.04 -13.86
C ARG A 59 10.49 -7.52 -12.46
N ASN A 60 9.96 -8.65 -12.01
CA ASN A 60 10.33 -9.26 -10.73
C ASN A 60 11.80 -9.72 -10.72
N ASP A 61 12.29 -10.30 -11.81
CA ASP A 61 13.70 -10.71 -11.93
C ASP A 61 14.65 -9.51 -11.91
N ILE A 62 14.28 -8.41 -12.56
CA ILE A 62 15.01 -7.13 -12.49
C ILE A 62 14.98 -6.58 -11.05
N LEU A 63 13.82 -6.61 -10.40
CA LEU A 63 13.68 -6.14 -9.01
C LEU A 63 14.59 -6.94 -8.07
N ASN A 64 14.59 -8.27 -8.20
CA ASN A 64 15.45 -9.16 -7.41
C ASN A 64 16.94 -8.90 -7.67
N LYS A 65 17.35 -8.70 -8.93
CA LYS A 65 18.74 -8.32 -9.26
C LYS A 65 19.13 -6.96 -8.70
N VAL A 66 18.21 -6.00 -8.71
CA VAL A 66 18.43 -4.69 -8.09
C VAL A 66 18.60 -4.88 -6.58
N LEU A 67 17.71 -5.62 -5.91
CA LEU A 67 17.78 -5.93 -4.48
C LEU A 67 19.11 -6.62 -4.08
N ASP A 68 19.55 -7.61 -4.86
CA ASP A 68 20.86 -8.27 -4.67
C ASP A 68 22.04 -7.30 -4.80
N THR A 69 21.96 -6.36 -5.75
CA THR A 69 23.03 -5.36 -5.99
C THR A 69 23.17 -4.37 -4.84
N ILE A 70 22.10 -4.11 -4.09
CA ILE A 70 22.11 -3.24 -2.90
C ILE A 70 22.35 -4.02 -1.59
N GLY A 71 22.56 -5.34 -1.66
CA GLY A 71 22.79 -6.20 -0.48
C GLY A 71 21.54 -6.44 0.36
N LEU A 72 20.37 -6.33 -0.27
CA LEU A 72 19.06 -6.35 0.35
C LEU A 72 18.38 -7.68 0.00
N ALA A 73 18.40 -8.65 0.92
CA ALA A 73 17.80 -9.97 0.69
C ALA A 73 16.38 -10.06 1.27
N ALA A 74 15.50 -10.84 0.65
CA ALA A 74 14.25 -11.24 1.30
C ALA A 74 14.56 -12.01 2.60
N PRO A 75 13.71 -11.95 3.64
CA PRO A 75 13.90 -12.75 4.85
C PRO A 75 14.08 -14.23 4.51
N ASP A 76 15.13 -14.85 5.06
CA ASP A 76 15.37 -16.28 4.90
C ASP A 76 14.37 -17.10 5.74
N PHE A 77 13.21 -17.38 5.15
CA PHE A 77 12.15 -18.16 5.80
C PHE A 77 12.51 -19.64 5.96
N GLU A 78 13.51 -20.18 5.24
CA GLU A 78 14.00 -21.53 5.48
C GLU A 78 14.80 -21.58 6.79
N LYS A 79 15.59 -20.54 7.05
CA LYS A 79 16.36 -20.40 8.29
C LYS A 79 15.50 -19.95 9.47
N TYR A 80 14.48 -19.12 9.23
CA TYR A 80 13.60 -18.54 10.26
C TYR A 80 12.11 -18.77 9.91
N PRO A 81 11.60 -20.01 10.07
CA PRO A 81 10.25 -20.37 9.65
C PRO A 81 9.14 -19.62 10.40
N GLU A 82 9.40 -19.11 11.61
CA GLU A 82 8.45 -18.33 12.39
C GLU A 82 8.05 -17.04 11.66
N LEU A 83 8.98 -16.44 10.90
CA LEU A 83 8.71 -15.24 10.09
C LEU A 83 7.75 -15.51 8.93
N ALA A 84 7.50 -16.78 8.58
CA ALA A 84 6.65 -17.13 7.45
C ALA A 84 5.21 -16.61 7.61
N ILE A 85 4.73 -16.41 8.84
CA ILE A 85 3.38 -15.85 9.09
C ILE A 85 3.20 -14.42 8.58
N LEU A 86 4.32 -13.73 8.32
CA LEU A 86 4.39 -12.36 7.82
C LEU A 86 4.81 -12.31 6.34
N SER A 87 5.03 -13.48 5.72
CA SER A 87 5.35 -13.61 4.31
C SER A 87 4.10 -13.41 3.44
N ASN A 88 4.29 -12.98 2.19
CA ASN A 88 3.27 -13.03 1.14
C ASN A 88 1.91 -12.42 1.51
N ASN A 89 1.88 -11.12 1.83
CA ASN A 89 0.67 -10.34 2.14
C ASN A 89 -0.10 -10.86 3.36
N PRO A 90 0.46 -10.73 4.58
CA PRO A 90 -0.20 -11.22 5.77
C PRO A 90 -1.56 -10.54 5.99
N VAL A 91 -2.56 -11.34 6.36
CA VAL A 91 -3.85 -10.83 6.80
C VAL A 91 -3.77 -10.61 8.31
N PHE A 92 -3.60 -9.36 8.72
CA PHE A 92 -3.58 -9.02 10.13
C PHE A 92 -5.00 -9.08 10.71
N GLU A 93 -5.15 -9.83 11.80
CA GLU A 93 -6.35 -9.81 12.64
C GLU A 93 -6.24 -8.74 13.72
N ARG A 94 -5.02 -8.50 14.20
CA ARG A 94 -4.75 -7.56 15.30
C ARG A 94 -3.29 -7.10 15.32
N ILE A 95 -3.10 -5.80 15.57
CA ILE A 95 -1.79 -5.23 15.91
C ILE A 95 -1.89 -4.61 17.29
N GLU A 96 -1.01 -5.03 18.20
CA GLU A 96 -1.00 -4.53 19.58
C GLU A 96 0.31 -3.83 19.88
N PHE A 97 0.25 -2.56 20.25
CA PHE A 97 1.41 -1.78 20.69
C PHE A 97 1.47 -1.74 22.21
N LYS A 98 2.65 -1.93 22.78
CA LYS A 98 2.91 -1.76 24.21
C LYS A 98 3.87 -0.60 24.44
N GLY A 99 3.49 0.30 25.34
CA GLY A 99 4.34 1.39 25.81
C GLY A 99 4.02 1.80 27.25
N GLU A 100 4.64 2.87 27.73
CA GLU A 100 4.46 3.37 29.11
C GLU A 100 2.99 3.72 29.42
N GLY A 101 2.20 4.04 28.40
CA GLY A 101 0.77 4.35 28.48
C GLY A 101 -0.19 3.16 28.47
N GLY A 102 0.33 1.93 28.57
CA GLY A 102 -0.43 0.69 28.46
C GLY A 102 -0.43 0.09 27.05
N THR A 103 -1.33 -0.87 26.85
CA THR A 103 -1.49 -1.59 25.57
C THR A 103 -2.56 -0.92 24.72
N VAL A 104 -2.24 -0.70 23.45
CA VAL A 104 -3.17 -0.26 22.42
C VAL A 104 -3.38 -1.40 21.44
N SER A 105 -4.63 -1.75 21.16
CA SER A 105 -4.99 -2.86 20.29
C SER A 105 -5.80 -2.35 19.11
N ILE A 106 -5.34 -2.62 17.89
CA ILE A 106 -6.00 -2.24 16.65
C ILE A 106 -6.59 -3.50 16.02
N THR A 107 -7.91 -3.52 15.88
CA THR A 107 -8.67 -4.65 15.29
C THR A 107 -9.56 -4.22 14.13
N ASP A 108 -9.59 -2.93 13.78
CA ASP A 108 -10.40 -2.42 12.67
C ASP A 108 -9.80 -2.91 11.33
N PRO A 109 -10.51 -3.74 10.55
CA PRO A 109 -9.98 -4.28 9.29
C PRO A 109 -9.60 -3.20 8.28
N LYS A 110 -10.25 -2.03 8.29
CA LYS A 110 -9.94 -0.91 7.39
C LYS A 110 -8.63 -0.24 7.75
N ILE A 111 -8.30 -0.16 9.03
CA ILE A 111 -7.01 0.34 9.50
C ILE A 111 -5.93 -0.71 9.27
N LEU A 112 -6.20 -1.98 9.60
CA LEU A 112 -5.25 -3.07 9.41
C LEU A 112 -4.89 -3.29 7.93
N SER A 113 -5.84 -3.10 7.00
CA SER A 113 -5.56 -3.15 5.56
C SER A 113 -4.75 -1.96 5.02
N SER A 114 -4.61 -0.86 5.79
CA SER A 114 -3.73 0.26 5.41
C SER A 114 -2.23 -0.07 5.58
N VAL A 115 -1.93 -1.09 6.40
CA VAL A 115 -0.58 -1.64 6.59
C VAL A 115 -0.49 -2.99 5.88
N SER A 116 -0.05 -2.98 4.63
CA SER A 116 0.24 -4.21 3.89
C SER A 116 1.75 -4.41 3.79
N TYR A 117 2.18 -5.67 3.96
CA TYR A 117 3.58 -6.11 3.93
C TYR A 117 4.48 -5.50 5.02
N PRO A 118 4.77 -6.24 6.10
CA PRO A 118 5.72 -5.78 7.11
C PRO A 118 7.14 -5.73 6.56
N PHE A 119 7.52 -6.55 5.59
CA PHE A 119 8.90 -6.66 5.15
C PHE A 119 9.09 -6.12 3.76
N TYR A 120 10.07 -5.21 3.64
CA TYR A 120 10.71 -4.97 2.36
C TYR A 120 11.95 -5.86 2.24
N ILE A 121 12.80 -5.91 3.28
CA ILE A 121 14.18 -6.40 3.15
C ILE A 121 14.75 -6.86 4.52
N GLN A 122 15.56 -7.92 4.53
CA GLN A 122 16.46 -8.28 5.64
C GLN A 122 17.78 -7.50 5.52
N GLU A 123 18.12 -6.68 6.52
CA GLU A 123 19.42 -6.01 6.61
C GLU A 123 20.25 -6.68 7.71
N ILE A 124 21.37 -7.31 7.36
CA ILE A 124 22.30 -7.83 8.34
C ILE A 124 23.04 -6.63 8.93
N ALA A 125 22.94 -6.44 10.25
CA ALA A 125 23.69 -5.39 10.94
C ALA A 125 25.16 -5.39 10.51
N GLY A 126 25.65 -4.25 10.03
CA GLY A 126 27.09 -4.05 9.86
C GLY A 126 27.81 -4.30 11.20
N LEU A 127 28.88 -5.09 11.17
CA LEU A 127 29.67 -5.45 12.35
C LEU A 127 29.99 -4.20 13.21
N GLY A 128 29.40 -4.11 14.42
CA GLY A 128 29.98 -3.35 15.53
C GLY A 128 29.08 -2.37 16.28
N SER A 129 27.87 -2.04 15.84
CA SER A 129 26.93 -1.19 16.61
C SER A 129 25.47 -1.39 16.18
N PRO A 130 24.51 -1.38 17.12
CA PRO A 130 23.10 -1.34 16.76
C PRO A 130 22.80 -0.09 15.92
N PRO A 131 21.80 -0.15 15.02
CA PRO A 131 21.37 1.00 14.23
C PRO A 131 20.98 2.16 15.14
N MET A 132 21.38 3.39 14.81
CA MET A 132 20.98 4.57 15.58
C MET A 132 19.48 4.79 15.43
N GLY A 133 18.76 4.71 16.55
CA GLY A 133 17.31 4.94 16.60
C GLY A 133 16.94 6.39 16.25
N ASP A 134 15.92 6.57 15.41
CA ASP A 134 15.30 7.87 15.12
C ASP A 134 13.95 8.05 15.84
N VAL A 135 13.54 7.05 16.62
CA VAL A 135 12.32 7.00 17.41
C VAL A 135 12.57 6.27 18.73
N GLU A 136 11.73 6.51 19.73
CA GLU A 136 11.71 5.67 20.94
C GLU A 136 11.28 4.25 20.54
N PRO A 137 11.95 3.19 21.02
CA PRO A 137 11.58 1.82 20.67
C PRO A 137 10.16 1.47 21.09
N VAL A 138 9.42 0.83 20.18
CA VAL A 138 8.03 0.42 20.42
C VAL A 138 7.92 -1.10 20.35
N GLU A 139 7.46 -1.73 21.43
CA GLU A 139 7.12 -3.15 21.42
C GLU A 139 5.75 -3.35 20.75
N LEU A 140 5.66 -4.33 19.84
CA LEU A 140 4.39 -4.68 19.20
C LEU A 140 4.21 -6.19 19.01
N TYR A 141 2.94 -6.60 18.96
CA TYR A 141 2.52 -7.95 18.61
C TYR A 141 1.73 -7.90 17.31
N LEU A 142 2.19 -8.70 16.35
CA LEU A 142 1.60 -8.85 15.02
C LEU A 142 0.83 -10.17 15.00
N THR A 143 -0.50 -10.11 14.98
CA THR A 143 -1.35 -11.30 14.96
C THR A 143 -2.01 -11.45 13.60
N THR A 144 -1.77 -12.60 12.97
CA THR A 144 -2.37 -13.04 11.70
C THR A 144 -3.22 -14.28 11.94
N ASP A 145 -3.90 -14.74 10.90
CA ASP A 145 -4.63 -16.02 10.89
C ASP A 145 -3.73 -17.25 11.10
N GLN A 146 -2.41 -17.11 10.85
CA GLN A 146 -1.43 -18.17 10.97
C GLN A 146 -0.69 -18.18 12.32
N GLY A 147 -0.74 -17.10 13.10
CA GLY A 147 -0.06 -17.02 14.38
C GLY A 147 0.15 -15.59 14.89
N SER A 148 0.99 -15.46 15.92
CA SER A 148 1.35 -14.16 16.48
C SER A 148 2.85 -14.06 16.66
N LEU A 149 3.41 -12.90 16.35
CA LEU A 149 4.84 -12.61 16.52
C LEU A 149 5.04 -11.33 17.32
N LYS A 150 5.97 -11.41 18.27
CA LYS A 150 6.49 -10.26 18.98
C LYS A 150 7.60 -9.59 18.17
N ALA A 151 7.51 -8.28 18.01
CA ALA A 151 8.51 -7.46 17.37
C ALA A 151 8.80 -6.20 18.20
N GLN A 152 9.86 -5.50 17.82
CA GLN A 152 10.18 -4.17 18.33
C GLN A 152 10.55 -3.25 17.18
N ILE A 153 9.87 -2.11 17.04
CA ILE A 153 10.27 -1.03 16.14
C ILE A 153 11.44 -0.30 16.79
N LEU A 154 12.56 -0.19 16.09
CA LEU A 154 13.78 0.48 16.55
C LEU A 154 14.04 1.79 15.80
N LYS A 155 13.62 1.83 14.53
CA LYS A 155 13.58 3.01 13.68
C LYS A 155 12.25 3.05 12.95
N ARG A 156 11.89 4.18 12.36
CA ARG A 156 10.65 4.30 11.55
C ARG A 156 10.50 3.18 10.53
N ASP A 157 11.61 2.75 9.92
CA ASP A 157 11.70 1.76 8.86
C ASP A 157 12.36 0.44 9.30
N MET A 158 12.48 0.18 10.61
CA MET A 158 13.25 -0.97 11.09
C MET A 158 12.64 -1.65 12.30
N MET A 159 12.52 -2.98 12.23
CA MET A 159 12.09 -3.84 13.32
C MET A 159 13.14 -4.89 13.69
N ARG A 160 13.00 -5.43 14.91
CA ARG A 160 13.74 -6.58 15.41
C ARG A 160 12.78 -7.59 16.02
N PHE A 161 13.11 -8.88 15.90
CA PHE A 161 12.37 -9.99 16.48
C PHE A 161 13.27 -10.71 17.50
N ASP A 162 13.27 -10.20 18.74
CA ASP A 162 14.18 -10.67 19.80
C ASP A 162 14.07 -12.16 20.11
N GLU A 163 12.89 -12.74 19.89
CA GLU A 163 12.61 -14.16 20.14
C GLU A 163 13.10 -15.08 19.00
N ILE A 164 13.42 -14.52 17.83
CA ILE A 164 13.89 -15.26 16.65
C ILE A 164 15.42 -15.13 16.53
N ASP A 165 15.91 -13.89 16.44
CA ASP A 165 17.34 -13.59 16.43
C ASP A 165 17.58 -12.13 16.88
N PRO A 166 18.10 -11.90 18.10
CA PRO A 166 18.23 -10.55 18.66
C PRO A 166 19.32 -9.70 17.99
N TYR A 167 20.12 -10.29 17.09
CA TYR A 167 21.18 -9.60 16.36
C TYR A 167 20.79 -9.26 14.91
N LEU A 168 19.60 -9.66 14.46
CA LEU A 168 19.08 -9.34 13.14
C LEU A 168 18.08 -8.20 13.18
N TYR A 169 18.19 -7.34 12.17
CA TYR A 169 17.26 -6.24 11.93
C TYR A 169 16.59 -6.43 10.58
N TYR A 170 15.36 -5.95 10.48
CA TYR A 170 14.54 -6.08 9.29
C TYR A 170 14.09 -4.70 8.89
N LEU A 171 14.32 -4.34 7.63
CA LEU A 171 13.72 -3.15 7.05
C LEU A 171 12.26 -3.42 6.77
N VAL A 172 11.42 -2.57 7.35
CA VAL A 172 9.97 -2.72 7.35
C VAL A 172 9.29 -1.51 6.79
N ASP A 173 8.01 -1.67 6.45
CA ASP A 173 7.19 -0.54 6.07
C ASP A 173 7.01 0.46 7.22
N GLN A 174 7.30 1.73 6.94
CA GLN A 174 7.18 2.81 7.90
C GLN A 174 5.76 3.00 8.43
N ARG A 175 4.74 2.51 7.71
CA ARG A 175 3.35 2.59 8.12
C ARG A 175 3.05 1.89 9.45
N PHE A 176 3.85 0.89 9.85
CA PHE A 176 3.71 0.30 11.19
C PHE A 176 4.02 1.29 12.30
N TYR A 177 5.09 2.09 12.12
CA TYR A 177 5.39 3.18 13.06
C TYR A 177 4.33 4.28 12.98
N GLN A 178 3.74 4.54 11.81
CA GLN A 178 2.65 5.51 11.69
C GLN A 178 1.40 5.09 12.50
N LEU A 179 1.07 3.80 12.58
CA LEU A 179 0.03 3.33 13.50
C LEU A 179 0.39 3.56 14.97
N ALA A 180 1.63 3.29 15.37
CA ALA A 180 2.10 3.61 16.71
C ALA A 180 1.92 5.11 17.02
N LYS A 181 2.32 5.96 16.07
CA LYS A 181 2.18 7.40 16.16
C LYS A 181 0.72 7.87 16.24
N ALA A 182 -0.21 7.22 15.56
CA ALA A 182 -1.62 7.57 15.60
C ALA A 182 -2.27 7.26 16.97
N PHE A 183 -1.90 6.15 17.61
CA PHE A 183 -2.68 5.58 18.72
C PHE A 183 -1.94 5.42 20.06
N MET A 184 -0.60 5.53 20.09
CA MET A 184 0.14 5.51 21.34
C MET A 184 0.18 6.89 22.00
N ASN A 185 0.66 6.94 23.25
CA ASN A 185 1.00 8.22 23.86
C ASN A 185 2.18 8.87 23.13
N PRO A 186 2.26 10.22 23.13
CA PRO A 186 3.41 10.89 22.57
C PRO A 186 4.67 10.55 23.37
N PRO A 187 5.83 10.35 22.71
CA PRO A 187 7.09 10.16 23.39
C PRO A 187 7.50 11.41 24.18
N SER A 188 8.33 11.19 25.19
CA SER A 188 8.67 12.20 26.22
C SER A 188 9.39 13.45 25.67
N TYR A 189 10.06 13.32 24.53
CA TYR A 189 10.80 14.40 23.89
C TYR A 189 9.92 15.32 23.03
N LEU A 190 8.67 14.96 22.76
CA LEU A 190 7.76 15.82 22.02
C LEU A 190 7.12 16.85 22.95
N SER A 191 7.10 18.10 22.48
CA SER A 191 6.51 19.18 23.23
C SER A 191 4.98 19.13 23.19
N ALA A 192 4.33 19.40 24.32
CA ALA A 192 2.87 19.43 24.41
C ALA A 192 2.25 20.63 23.69
N ASP A 193 3.03 21.66 23.36
CA ASP A 193 2.58 22.93 22.76
C ASP A 193 2.76 23.00 21.23
N GLN A 194 2.88 21.85 20.55
CA GLN A 194 2.93 21.82 19.09
C GLN A 194 1.70 22.45 18.46
N SER A 195 1.91 23.25 17.40
CA SER A 195 0.81 23.85 16.64
C SER A 195 -0.04 22.79 15.96
N THR A 196 -1.34 23.04 15.81
CA THR A 196 -2.29 22.12 15.17
C THR A 196 -1.83 21.69 13.77
N ILE A 197 -1.27 22.61 12.97
CA ILE A 197 -0.73 22.26 11.65
C ILE A 197 0.46 21.30 11.75
N MET A 198 1.37 21.49 12.71
CA MET A 198 2.49 20.56 12.91
C MET A 198 1.97 19.17 13.28
N LYS A 199 0.99 19.09 14.19
CA LYS A 199 0.35 17.82 14.55
C LYS A 199 -0.33 17.15 13.34
N MET A 200 -1.03 17.90 12.50
CA MET A 200 -1.63 17.38 11.26
C MET A 200 -0.58 16.83 10.29
N ILE A 201 0.50 17.58 10.05
CA ILE A 201 1.62 17.16 9.20
C ILE A 201 2.25 15.88 9.73
N ASP A 202 2.39 15.81 11.05
CA ASP A 202 3.04 14.72 11.75
C ASP A 202 2.04 13.63 12.19
N SER A 203 0.82 13.60 11.67
CA SER A 203 -0.16 12.56 12.03
C SER A 203 0.23 11.19 11.49
N GLY A 204 -0.15 10.14 12.21
CA GLY A 204 0.14 8.75 11.84
C GLY A 204 -0.94 8.10 10.98
N LEU A 205 -2.15 8.63 11.02
CA LEU A 205 -3.27 8.11 10.25
C LEU A 205 -4.15 9.28 9.81
N LEU A 206 -4.68 9.18 8.61
CA LEU A 206 -5.69 10.09 8.08
C LEU A 206 -6.91 9.28 7.65
N LYS A 207 -8.09 9.72 8.08
CA LYS A 207 -9.40 9.23 7.66
C LYS A 207 -10.10 10.28 6.81
N SER A 208 -10.70 9.87 5.69
CA SER A 208 -11.58 10.73 4.89
C SER A 208 -13.07 10.49 5.19
N ASN A 209 -13.93 11.39 4.72
CA ASN A 209 -15.40 11.27 4.78
C ASN A 209 -15.96 10.01 4.10
N GLN A 210 -15.22 9.37 3.18
CA GLN A 210 -15.58 8.09 2.56
C GLN A 210 -15.18 6.87 3.40
N ASP A 211 -14.77 7.07 4.65
CA ASP A 211 -14.28 6.03 5.56
C ASP A 211 -13.08 5.27 4.99
N GLN A 212 -12.24 5.99 4.23
CA GLN A 212 -10.95 5.51 3.73
C GLN A 212 -9.86 5.96 4.69
N TYR A 213 -8.94 5.03 4.97
CA TYR A 213 -7.84 5.21 5.91
C TYR A 213 -6.51 5.17 5.16
N THR A 214 -5.59 6.07 5.50
CA THR A 214 -4.23 6.08 4.95
C THR A 214 -3.20 6.34 6.03
N THR A 215 -2.16 5.51 6.05
CA THR A 215 -0.97 5.61 6.91
C THR A 215 0.26 6.10 6.14
N GLY A 216 0.08 6.48 4.86
CA GLY A 216 1.15 7.02 4.03
C GLY A 216 1.55 8.42 4.51
N ALA A 217 2.74 8.54 5.09
CA ALA A 217 3.24 9.79 5.68
C ALA A 217 3.27 10.92 4.64
N GLU A 218 3.61 10.61 3.40
CA GLU A 218 3.63 11.52 2.26
C GLU A 218 2.24 12.08 1.94
N ARG A 219 1.20 11.25 2.03
CA ARG A 219 -0.19 11.66 1.75
C ARG A 219 -0.74 12.51 2.88
N ILE A 220 -0.48 12.12 4.13
CA ILE A 220 -0.86 12.89 5.32
C ILE A 220 -0.18 14.27 5.27
N PHE A 221 1.13 14.31 5.01
CA PHE A 221 1.90 15.53 4.84
C PHE A 221 1.33 16.40 3.72
N ALA A 222 1.06 15.83 2.55
CA ALA A 222 0.52 16.57 1.40
C ALA A 222 -0.82 17.23 1.73
N MET A 223 -1.73 16.51 2.40
CA MET A 223 -3.05 17.05 2.77
C MET A 223 -2.95 18.16 3.81
N ALA A 224 -2.15 17.98 4.86
CA ALA A 224 -1.94 19.00 5.88
C ALA A 224 -1.29 20.26 5.29
N LYS A 225 -0.29 20.08 4.42
CA LYS A 225 0.40 21.17 3.73
C LYS A 225 -0.52 21.89 2.72
N ALA A 226 -1.36 21.15 2.02
CA ALA A 226 -2.33 21.72 1.09
C ALA A 226 -3.25 22.71 1.81
N PHE A 227 -3.85 22.29 2.94
CA PHE A 227 -4.65 23.18 3.77
C PHE A 227 -3.83 24.35 4.33
N HIS A 228 -2.61 24.10 4.83
CA HIS A 228 -1.75 25.15 5.38
C HIS A 228 -1.43 26.25 4.35
N ASN A 229 -1.27 25.90 3.08
CA ASN A 229 -0.91 26.83 2.01
C ASN A 229 -2.09 27.60 1.41
N LEU A 230 -3.33 27.27 1.75
CA LEU A 230 -4.49 28.06 1.33
C LEU A 230 -4.40 29.50 1.87
N ASP A 231 -4.75 30.46 1.02
CA ASP A 231 -4.89 31.87 1.40
C ASP A 231 -6.21 32.05 2.16
N LYS A 232 -6.12 31.81 3.47
CA LYS A 232 -7.26 31.71 4.37
C LYS A 232 -7.18 32.76 5.48
N THR A 233 -8.33 33.31 5.86
CA THR A 233 -8.46 34.27 6.96
C THR A 233 -9.27 33.67 8.08
N ILE A 234 -8.90 33.95 9.34
CA ILE A 234 -9.66 33.46 10.50
C ILE A 234 -10.97 34.26 10.58
N ILE A 235 -12.09 33.55 10.70
CA ILE A 235 -13.43 34.14 10.84
C ILE A 235 -14.12 33.66 12.12
N ALA A 236 -15.20 34.35 12.49
CA ALA A 236 -16.11 33.84 13.51
C ALA A 236 -16.88 32.62 13.01
N LYS A 237 -17.34 31.77 13.94
CA LYS A 237 -18.19 30.62 13.63
C LYS A 237 -19.41 31.05 12.80
N PRO A 238 -19.63 30.46 11.61
CA PRO A 238 -20.77 30.78 10.78
C PRO A 238 -22.10 30.39 11.46
N VAL A 239 -23.14 31.20 11.24
CA VAL A 239 -24.49 30.93 11.78
C VAL A 239 -25.20 29.84 10.98
N HIS A 240 -24.93 29.77 9.67
CA HIS A 240 -25.49 28.77 8.77
C HIS A 240 -24.34 27.96 8.18
N LEU A 241 -24.35 26.65 8.46
CA LEU A 241 -23.38 25.72 7.90
C LEU A 241 -23.93 25.13 6.61
N MET A 242 -23.09 25.12 5.58
CA MET A 242 -23.36 24.39 4.35
C MET A 242 -23.08 22.89 4.55
N THR A 243 -23.40 22.10 3.53
CA THR A 243 -22.98 20.69 3.50
C THR A 243 -21.45 20.62 3.50
N VAL A 244 -20.90 19.66 4.24
CA VAL A 244 -19.45 19.40 4.25
C VAL A 244 -19.07 18.75 2.92
N ASP A 245 -18.18 19.38 2.16
CA ASP A 245 -17.65 18.85 0.90
C ASP A 245 -16.58 17.78 1.17
N LEU A 246 -15.70 18.07 2.13
CA LEU A 246 -14.60 17.18 2.52
C LEU A 246 -14.44 17.19 4.04
N SER A 247 -14.42 16.01 4.65
CA SER A 247 -14.06 15.85 6.07
C SER A 247 -12.84 14.95 6.17
N LEU A 248 -11.85 15.42 6.93
CA LEU A 248 -10.60 14.74 7.19
C LEU A 248 -10.37 14.66 8.69
N THR A 249 -10.08 13.47 9.20
CA THR A 249 -9.66 13.28 10.59
C THR A 249 -8.22 12.80 10.61
N PHE A 250 -7.34 13.61 11.18
CA PHE A 250 -5.94 13.30 11.41
C PHE A 250 -5.78 12.73 12.81
N PHE A 251 -5.13 11.57 12.94
CA PHE A 251 -4.88 10.93 14.23
C PHE A 251 -3.40 11.12 14.61
N TYR A 252 -3.19 11.81 15.73
CA TYR A 252 -1.88 12.15 16.27
C TYR A 252 -1.82 11.82 17.75
N TYR A 253 -1.11 10.74 18.12
CA TYR A 253 -0.93 10.27 19.48
C TYR A 253 -2.19 10.28 20.36
N ARG A 254 -3.23 9.58 19.92
CA ARG A 254 -4.58 9.51 20.55
C ARG A 254 -5.42 10.78 20.45
N GLU A 255 -4.89 11.84 19.86
CA GLU A 255 -5.65 13.04 19.56
C GLU A 255 -6.25 12.95 18.15
N GLU A 256 -7.48 13.44 18.00
CA GLU A 256 -8.13 13.60 16.72
C GLU A 256 -8.16 15.08 16.35
N ILE A 257 -7.67 15.40 15.16
CA ILE A 257 -7.75 16.74 14.58
C ILE A 257 -8.67 16.65 13.37
N GLN A 258 -9.80 17.33 13.43
CA GLN A 258 -10.82 17.29 12.39
C GLN A 258 -10.75 18.54 11.53
N LEU A 259 -10.63 18.35 10.22
CA LEU A 259 -10.72 19.40 9.22
C LEU A 259 -11.98 19.14 8.38
N ASN A 260 -12.98 20.01 8.53
CA ASN A 260 -14.18 20.01 7.71
C ASN A 260 -14.09 21.18 6.73
N ILE A 261 -14.17 20.89 5.45
CA ILE A 261 -14.15 21.87 4.37
C ILE A 261 -15.56 21.94 3.77
N TYR A 262 -16.02 23.16 3.63
CA TYR A 262 -17.25 23.59 2.98
C TYR A 262 -16.86 24.44 1.75
N GLU A 263 -17.82 24.76 0.89
CA GLU A 263 -17.59 25.46 -0.38
C GLU A 263 -16.63 26.67 -0.26
N ASN A 264 -16.82 27.55 0.73
CA ASN A 264 -16.00 28.75 0.97
C ASN A 264 -15.52 28.88 2.41
N GLN A 265 -15.56 27.80 3.20
CA GLN A 265 -15.24 27.84 4.62
C GLN A 265 -14.51 26.57 5.04
N ALA A 266 -13.66 26.67 6.07
CA ALA A 266 -13.12 25.51 6.75
C ALA A 266 -13.29 25.62 8.26
N GLN A 267 -13.54 24.49 8.90
CA GLN A 267 -13.53 24.31 10.33
C GLN A 267 -12.39 23.38 10.70
N LEU A 268 -11.52 23.84 11.60
CA LEU A 268 -10.46 23.03 12.19
C LEU A 268 -10.74 22.83 13.67
N ILE A 269 -10.81 21.58 14.11
CA ILE A 269 -11.07 21.19 15.49
C ILE A 269 -9.86 20.41 16.01
N ASP A 270 -9.25 20.89 17.10
CA ASP A 270 -8.14 20.24 17.82
C ASP A 270 -8.51 20.19 19.31
N GLY A 271 -9.02 19.03 19.74
CA GLY A 271 -9.58 18.84 21.07
C GLY A 271 -10.75 19.80 21.35
N LYS A 272 -10.54 20.79 22.23
CA LYS A 272 -11.55 21.81 22.56
C LYS A 272 -11.42 23.09 21.74
N ASN A 273 -10.36 23.22 20.96
CA ASN A 273 -10.10 24.40 20.16
C ASN A 273 -10.81 24.25 18.81
N GLU A 274 -11.70 25.18 18.50
CA GLU A 274 -12.42 25.24 17.23
C GLU A 274 -12.04 26.55 16.54
N THR A 275 -11.46 26.46 15.34
CA THR A 275 -11.08 27.63 14.52
C THR A 275 -11.76 27.56 13.17
N TRP A 276 -12.31 28.70 12.73
CA TRP A 276 -12.98 28.82 11.45
C TRP A 276 -12.18 29.69 10.50
N TYR A 277 -12.19 29.31 9.22
CA TYR A 277 -11.49 29.99 8.16
C TYR A 277 -12.43 30.30 6.99
N GLU A 278 -12.26 31.47 6.38
CA GLU A 278 -12.79 31.77 5.06
C GLU A 278 -11.81 31.24 4.01
N LEU A 279 -12.36 30.61 2.96
CA LEU A 279 -11.61 30.06 1.83
C LEU A 279 -11.98 30.79 0.54
N GLN A 280 -11.12 30.68 -0.48
CA GLN A 280 -11.41 31.18 -1.82
C GLN A 280 -12.29 30.20 -2.59
N GLU A 281 -13.00 30.72 -3.58
CA GLU A 281 -13.77 29.89 -4.52
C GLU A 281 -12.86 28.85 -5.19
N GLY A 282 -13.26 27.57 -5.12
CA GLY A 282 -12.52 26.46 -5.71
C GLY A 282 -11.48 25.78 -4.80
N ASP A 283 -11.18 26.33 -3.61
CA ASP A 283 -10.26 25.71 -2.66
C ASP A 283 -10.74 24.32 -2.20
N SER A 284 -12.05 24.17 -1.97
CA SER A 284 -12.68 22.90 -1.59
C SER A 284 -12.48 21.81 -2.65
N GLU A 285 -12.71 22.16 -3.93
CA GLU A 285 -12.49 21.25 -5.05
C GLU A 285 -11.02 20.88 -5.20
N TRP A 286 -10.12 21.87 -5.06
CA TRP A 286 -8.68 21.65 -5.16
C TRP A 286 -8.19 20.69 -4.09
N MET A 287 -8.59 20.88 -2.82
CA MET A 287 -8.28 19.98 -1.72
C MET A 287 -8.75 18.54 -1.98
N SER A 288 -9.96 18.40 -2.54
CA SER A 288 -10.52 17.09 -2.90
C SER A 288 -9.70 16.39 -4.01
N ARG A 289 -9.15 17.15 -4.96
CA ARG A 289 -8.25 16.62 -5.99
C ARG A 289 -6.91 16.17 -5.41
N VAL A 290 -6.35 16.89 -4.43
CA VAL A 290 -5.10 16.48 -3.77
C VAL A 290 -5.26 15.12 -3.08
N LEU A 291 -6.42 14.86 -2.45
CA LEU A 291 -6.69 13.59 -1.78
C LEU A 291 -6.73 12.39 -2.75
N THR A 292 -7.22 12.62 -3.97
CA THR A 292 -7.45 11.57 -4.99
C THR A 292 -6.29 11.38 -5.96
N ALA A 293 -5.34 12.32 -6.03
CA ALA A 293 -4.24 12.31 -7.00
C ALA A 293 -3.05 11.39 -6.67
N GLY A 294 -3.09 10.65 -5.55
CA GLY A 294 -2.05 9.70 -5.15
C GLY A 294 -2.60 8.30 -4.99
#